data_AF-A0A292SLJ6-F1
#
_entry.id   AF-A0A292SLJ6-F1
#
_cell.length_a   1.000
_cell.length_b   1.000
_cell.length_c   1.000
_cell.angle_alpha   90.00
_cell.angle_beta   90.00
_cell.angle_gamma   90.00
#
_symmetry.space_group_name_H-M   'P 1'
#
loop_
_entity.id
_entity.type
_entity.pdbx_description
1 polymer ?
#
loop_
_entity_poly.entity_id
_entity_poly.type
_entity_poly.pdbx_seq_one_letter_code
_entity_poly.pdbx_strand_id
1 'polypeptide(L)'
;RKRIGGGASSKLERSPESDVLVRSNAKTSTAQRKAEGKKVDTKTRLGDFLVSQNRILAEKYMDDLERVAQLIPEASFYRELNTTNTKELPSILDKLGKRTEQYSERGYSGVIRDGVRATMFIPEADKNYVKIVKEMQKKGYKIAKTFAEDSKGNIILDKNGVPKMVDDIDVRFGDNAVRSGYEDVQMRFEKNGNLYELLILPGPNYLATKNKEHELVYENFRKYDTFVKDDGAKEIIKAIKKEYHKLTRALYTEAKHRDVSGANKSEQITFTQESVDTVDKLFKSLKTLFLGKFNAQPPSKRSKPSFKQTKTYENLDAVEQKLRKVIDLYSPVD
;
A
#
# COMPACT_ATOMS: atom_id res chain seq x y z
N ARG A 1 -43.12 28.01 30.49
CA ARG A 1 -41.94 27.13 30.61
C ARG A 1 -40.93 27.55 29.55
N LYS A 2 -39.86 28.26 29.95
CA LYS A 2 -38.76 28.73 29.07
C LYS A 2 -37.84 27.54 28.73
N ARG A 3 -37.45 27.40 27.46
CA ARG A 3 -36.41 26.46 27.01
C ARG A 3 -35.04 27.04 27.36
N ILE A 4 -34.26 26.27 28.11
CA ILE A 4 -32.85 26.54 28.44
C ILE A 4 -32.00 25.91 27.33
N GLY A 5 -31.03 26.68 26.84
CA GLY A 5 -30.18 26.37 25.69
C GLY A 5 -29.20 25.23 25.90
N GLY A 6 -28.90 24.54 24.80
CA GLY A 6 -27.83 23.55 24.69
C GLY A 6 -26.48 24.25 24.66
N GLY A 7 -25.58 23.78 25.54
CA GLY A 7 -24.24 24.31 25.75
C GLY A 7 -23.30 24.10 24.56
N ALA A 8 -22.30 24.98 24.54
CA ALA A 8 -21.23 25.07 23.57
C ALA A 8 -20.38 23.79 23.52
N SER A 9 -20.07 23.34 22.30
CA SER A 9 -18.99 22.39 22.04
C SER A 9 -17.62 23.05 22.30
N SER A 10 -16.72 22.27 22.89
CA SER A 10 -15.35 22.64 23.23
C SER A 10 -14.52 23.01 21.99
N LYS A 11 -13.72 24.07 22.08
CA LYS A 11 -12.89 24.65 20.99
C LYS A 11 -11.64 23.82 20.60
N LEU A 12 -11.58 22.52 20.88
CA LEU A 12 -10.39 21.70 20.60
C LEU A 12 -10.64 20.40 19.81
N GLU A 13 -11.87 20.13 19.35
CA GLU A 13 -12.09 19.05 18.36
C GLU A 13 -11.87 19.58 16.94
N ARG A 14 -10.61 19.61 16.50
CA ARG A 14 -10.30 19.76 15.07
C ARG A 14 -10.47 18.41 14.39
N SER A 15 -11.67 18.15 13.88
CA SER A 15 -11.86 17.17 12.81
C SER A 15 -11.02 17.60 11.59
N PRO A 16 -10.45 16.68 10.80
CA PRO A 16 -9.73 17.05 9.59
C PRO A 16 -10.69 17.77 8.63
N GLU A 17 -10.34 18.99 8.21
CA GLU A 17 -11.06 19.70 7.16
C GLU A 17 -10.96 18.87 5.87
N SER A 18 -12.10 18.37 5.40
CA SER A 18 -12.20 17.80 4.06
C SER A 18 -11.98 18.90 3.04
N ASP A 19 -10.94 18.79 2.22
CA ASP A 19 -10.66 19.73 1.13
C ASP A 19 -11.89 19.88 0.22
N VAL A 20 -12.42 21.10 0.20
CA VAL A 20 -13.55 21.52 -0.63
C VAL A 20 -13.04 21.75 -2.04
N LEU A 21 -12.86 20.68 -2.84
CA LEU A 21 -12.69 20.82 -4.30
C LEU A 21 -12.95 19.51 -5.08
N VAL A 22 -14.05 18.82 -4.77
CA VAL A 22 -14.70 17.93 -5.75
C VAL A 22 -16.21 18.10 -5.63
N ARG A 23 -16.78 19.06 -6.37
CA ARG A 23 -18.21 19.05 -6.67
C ARG A 23 -18.47 17.82 -7.55
N SER A 24 -18.84 16.71 -6.93
CA SER A 24 -19.26 15.50 -7.61
C SER A 24 -20.46 15.81 -8.51
N ASN A 25 -20.28 15.65 -9.83
CA ASN A 25 -21.35 15.72 -10.82
C ASN A 25 -22.46 14.72 -10.46
N ALA A 26 -23.58 15.22 -9.94
CA ALA A 26 -24.74 14.44 -9.51
C ALA A 26 -25.54 13.77 -10.65
N LYS A 27 -24.96 13.60 -11.84
CA LYS A 27 -25.59 12.95 -13.00
C LYS A 27 -25.01 11.56 -13.33
N THR A 28 -23.91 11.14 -12.72
CA THR A 28 -23.33 9.79 -12.91
C THR A 28 -23.89 8.74 -11.95
N SER A 29 -24.59 9.13 -10.88
CA SER A 29 -25.09 8.19 -9.86
C SER A 29 -26.32 7.37 -10.29
N THR A 30 -27.09 7.84 -11.28
CA THR A 30 -28.31 7.16 -11.72
C THR A 30 -28.04 6.09 -12.79
N ALA A 31 -26.99 6.25 -13.60
CA ALA A 31 -26.62 5.28 -14.64
C ALA A 31 -25.86 4.06 -14.08
N GLN A 32 -25.08 4.23 -13.01
CA GLN A 32 -24.40 3.11 -12.34
C GLN A 32 -25.34 2.20 -11.53
N ARG A 33 -26.52 2.69 -11.11
CA ARG A 33 -27.51 1.88 -10.38
C ARG A 33 -28.31 0.90 -11.26
N LYS A 34 -28.27 1.05 -12.59
CA LYS A 34 -28.99 0.15 -13.52
C LYS A 34 -28.15 -1.01 -14.08
N ALA A 35 -26.86 -1.08 -13.72
CA ALA A 35 -25.98 -2.20 -14.06
C ALA A 35 -25.72 -3.15 -12.87
N GLU A 36 -26.61 -3.16 -11.87
CA GLU A 36 -26.64 -4.25 -10.88
C GLU A 36 -27.15 -5.52 -11.58
N GLY A 37 -26.22 -6.25 -12.20
CA GLY A 37 -26.43 -7.64 -12.56
C GLY A 37 -27.02 -8.38 -11.36
N LYS A 38 -27.99 -9.27 -11.63
CA LYS A 38 -28.64 -10.18 -10.68
C LYS A 38 -27.75 -10.40 -9.45
N LYS A 39 -28.19 -9.96 -8.25
CA LYS A 39 -27.53 -10.29 -6.98
C LYS A 39 -27.39 -11.81 -6.92
N VAL A 40 -26.20 -12.30 -7.22
CA VAL A 40 -25.87 -13.72 -7.13
C VAL A 40 -25.92 -14.07 -5.67
N ASP A 41 -26.68 -15.10 -5.31
CA ASP A 41 -26.67 -15.63 -3.95
C ASP A 41 -25.26 -16.18 -3.68
N THR A 42 -24.53 -15.47 -2.83
CA THR A 42 -23.11 -15.68 -2.50
C THR A 42 -22.94 -16.44 -1.19
N LYS A 43 -24.04 -16.75 -0.48
CA LYS A 43 -24.01 -17.40 0.83
C LYS A 43 -23.43 -18.83 0.82
N THR A 44 -23.35 -19.46 -0.35
CA THR A 44 -22.86 -20.84 -0.53
C THR A 44 -21.40 -20.93 -1.01
N ARG A 45 -20.72 -19.79 -1.23
CA ARG A 45 -19.34 -19.78 -1.74
C ARG A 45 -18.35 -19.73 -0.59
N LEU A 46 -17.43 -20.69 -0.56
CA LEU A 46 -16.38 -20.79 0.47
C LEU A 46 -15.53 -19.50 0.58
N GLY A 47 -15.25 -18.86 -0.55
CA GLY A 47 -14.51 -17.58 -0.57
C GLY A 47 -15.24 -16.43 0.12
N ASP A 48 -16.57 -16.37 -0.02
CA ASP A 48 -17.39 -15.32 0.60
C ASP A 48 -17.57 -15.59 2.10
N PHE A 49 -17.68 -16.87 2.49
CA PHE A 49 -17.63 -17.29 3.89
C PHE A 49 -16.31 -16.85 4.54
N LEU A 50 -15.17 -17.14 3.91
CA LEU A 50 -13.84 -16.73 4.40
C LEU A 50 -13.74 -15.23 4.63
N VAL A 51 -14.16 -14.41 3.66
CA VAL A 51 -14.17 -12.94 3.80
C VAL A 51 -15.10 -12.51 4.95
N SER A 52 -16.27 -13.13 5.09
CA SER A 52 -17.20 -12.82 6.18
C SER A 52 -16.60 -13.12 7.57
N GLN A 53 -15.88 -14.23 7.71
CA GLN A 53 -15.20 -14.58 8.95
C GLN A 53 -14.07 -13.60 9.25
N ASN A 54 -13.27 -13.23 8.24
CA ASN A 54 -12.23 -12.21 8.41
C ASN A 54 -12.81 -10.87 8.86
N ARG A 55 -14.00 -10.47 8.39
CA ARG A 55 -14.66 -9.23 8.85
C ARG A 55 -15.03 -9.29 10.32
N ILE A 56 -15.58 -10.40 10.79
CA ILE A 56 -15.90 -10.61 12.21
C ILE A 56 -14.63 -10.56 13.06
N LEU A 57 -13.54 -11.18 12.59
CA LEU A 57 -12.25 -11.14 13.27
C LEU A 57 -11.66 -9.73 13.28
N ALA A 58 -11.78 -8.98 12.18
CA ALA A 58 -11.28 -7.62 12.06
C ALA A 58 -11.96 -6.66 13.03
N GLU A 59 -13.29 -6.73 13.19
CA GLU A 59 -14.01 -5.91 14.18
C GLU A 59 -13.48 -6.12 15.60
N LYS A 60 -13.38 -7.39 16.03
CA LYS A 60 -12.83 -7.74 17.36
C LYS A 60 -11.39 -7.28 17.51
N TYR A 61 -10.60 -7.40 16.45
CA TYR A 61 -9.20 -6.98 16.44
C TYR A 61 -9.08 -5.46 16.59
N MET A 62 -9.90 -4.67 15.89
CA MET A 62 -9.95 -3.23 16.04
C MET A 62 -10.34 -2.80 17.46
N ASP A 63 -11.32 -3.47 18.09
CA ASP A 63 -11.69 -3.22 19.49
C ASP A 63 -10.52 -3.46 20.45
N ASP A 64 -9.73 -4.51 20.19
CA ASP A 64 -8.54 -4.82 20.99
C ASP A 64 -7.45 -3.75 20.81
N LEU A 65 -7.18 -3.33 19.57
CA LEU A 65 -6.18 -2.32 19.26
C LEU A 65 -6.54 -0.93 19.79
N GLU A 66 -7.81 -0.54 19.72
CA GLU A 66 -8.29 0.72 20.29
C GLU A 66 -8.05 0.76 21.81
N ARG A 67 -8.37 -0.33 22.50
CA ARG A 67 -8.06 -0.46 23.94
C ARG A 67 -6.56 -0.47 24.23
N VAL A 68 -5.75 -1.06 23.34
CA VAL A 68 -4.29 -1.04 23.51
C VAL A 68 -3.74 0.38 23.32
N ALA A 69 -4.23 1.14 22.35
CA ALA A 69 -3.83 2.53 22.16
C ALA A 69 -4.11 3.37 23.42
N GLN A 70 -5.26 3.17 24.08
CA GLN A 70 -5.59 3.88 25.33
C GLN A 70 -4.65 3.57 26.50
N LEU A 71 -3.92 2.45 26.46
CA LEU A 71 -2.98 2.05 27.52
C LEU A 71 -1.55 2.55 27.27
N ILE A 72 -1.27 3.09 26.09
CA ILE A 72 0.07 3.56 25.70
C ILE A 72 -0.05 5.05 25.38
N PRO A 73 0.42 5.95 26.28
CA PRO A 73 0.16 7.40 26.17
C PRO A 73 0.49 8.03 24.82
N GLU A 74 1.56 7.56 24.17
CA GLU A 74 2.04 8.05 22.88
C GLU A 74 1.46 7.31 21.66
N ALA A 75 0.69 6.24 21.86
CA ALA A 75 0.08 5.51 20.75
C ALA A 75 -1.28 6.10 20.39
N SER A 76 -1.65 6.00 19.12
CA SER A 76 -3.00 6.32 18.66
C SER A 76 -3.55 5.27 17.70
N PHE A 77 -4.87 5.17 17.68
CA PHE A 77 -5.62 4.30 16.81
C PHE A 77 -6.88 5.04 16.34
N TYR A 78 -7.09 5.04 15.03
CA TYR A 78 -8.20 5.74 14.37
C TYR A 78 -8.95 4.72 13.51
N ARG A 79 -10.22 4.46 13.83
CA ARG A 79 -11.05 3.48 13.09
C ARG A 79 -11.30 3.95 11.66
N GLU A 80 -11.52 5.23 11.49
CA GLU A 80 -11.74 5.91 10.22
C GLU A 80 -10.55 5.81 9.26
N LEU A 81 -9.35 5.56 9.77
CA LEU A 81 -8.15 5.31 8.96
C LEU A 81 -7.93 3.83 8.65
N ASN A 82 -8.73 2.94 9.24
CA ASN A 82 -8.65 1.48 9.11
C ASN A 82 -9.77 0.90 8.22
N THR A 83 -10.07 1.57 7.10
CA THR A 83 -11.17 1.20 6.17
C THR A 83 -10.91 -0.07 5.35
N THR A 84 -9.67 -0.55 5.28
CA THR A 84 -9.25 -1.75 4.54
C THR A 84 -8.68 -2.82 5.48
N ASN A 85 -9.44 -3.13 6.53
CA ASN A 85 -9.06 -4.07 7.58
C ASN A 85 -9.21 -5.55 7.19
N THR A 86 -9.88 -5.86 6.08
CA THR A 86 -9.98 -7.20 5.52
C THR A 86 -9.55 -7.27 4.07
N LYS A 87 -8.83 -8.32 3.71
CA LYS A 87 -8.48 -8.60 2.32
C LYS A 87 -9.67 -9.20 1.59
N GLU A 88 -10.03 -8.58 0.46
CA GLU A 88 -11.15 -9.03 -0.38
C GLU A 88 -10.78 -10.24 -1.25
N LEU A 89 -11.79 -11.04 -1.60
CA LEU A 89 -11.62 -12.31 -2.31
C LEU A 89 -10.80 -12.20 -3.61
N PRO A 90 -11.00 -11.20 -4.51
CA PRO A 90 -10.18 -11.08 -5.72
C PRO A 90 -8.68 -10.91 -5.40
N SER A 91 -8.34 -10.20 -4.32
CA SER A 91 -6.96 -9.99 -3.90
C SER A 91 -6.37 -11.25 -3.25
N ILE A 92 -7.17 -12.01 -2.51
CA ILE A 92 -6.78 -13.32 -1.98
C ILE A 92 -6.45 -14.27 -3.14
N LEU A 93 -7.35 -14.40 -4.11
CA LEU A 93 -7.17 -15.29 -5.26
C LEU A 93 -5.98 -14.88 -6.13
N ASP A 94 -5.81 -13.58 -6.39
CA ASP A 94 -4.63 -13.06 -7.12
C ASP A 94 -3.32 -13.43 -6.41
N LYS A 95 -3.29 -13.30 -5.07
CA LYS A 95 -2.09 -13.61 -4.27
C LYS A 95 -1.79 -15.11 -4.25
N LEU A 96 -2.81 -15.96 -4.14
CA LEU A 96 -2.65 -17.42 -4.23
C LEU A 96 -2.18 -17.85 -5.62
N GLY A 97 -2.77 -17.29 -6.69
CA GLY A 97 -2.41 -17.61 -8.07
C GLY A 97 -0.98 -17.20 -8.44
N LYS A 98 -0.45 -16.13 -7.85
CA LYS A 98 0.94 -15.68 -8.05
C LYS A 98 1.98 -16.42 -7.23
N ARG A 99 1.55 -17.22 -6.25
CA ARG A 99 2.43 -17.85 -5.23
C ARG A 99 2.15 -19.35 -5.12
N THR A 100 1.86 -20.00 -6.23
CA THR A 100 1.44 -21.42 -6.25
C THR A 100 2.50 -22.34 -5.63
N GLU A 101 3.79 -22.12 -5.93
CA GLU A 101 4.89 -22.89 -5.34
C GLU A 101 4.98 -22.70 -3.81
N GLN A 102 4.90 -21.45 -3.34
CA GLN A 102 4.86 -21.16 -1.90
C GLN A 102 3.60 -21.73 -1.24
N TYR A 103 2.48 -21.75 -1.95
CA TYR A 103 1.23 -22.34 -1.43
C TYR A 103 1.37 -23.85 -1.23
N SER A 104 2.02 -24.57 -2.15
CA SER A 104 2.28 -26.01 -1.97
C SER A 104 3.18 -26.30 -0.78
N GLU A 105 4.13 -25.41 -0.48
CA GLU A 105 5.08 -25.60 0.63
C GLU A 105 4.50 -25.15 1.99
N ARG A 106 3.63 -24.14 2.01
CA ARG A 106 3.31 -23.38 3.22
C ARG A 106 1.81 -23.30 3.53
N GLY A 107 0.97 -23.76 2.62
CA GLY A 107 -0.50 -23.70 2.73
C GLY A 107 -1.06 -22.28 2.75
N TYR A 108 -2.35 -22.16 3.08
CA TYR A 108 -3.08 -20.89 3.05
C TYR A 108 -2.50 -19.85 4.01
N SER A 109 -2.30 -20.21 5.29
CA SER A 109 -1.77 -19.30 6.33
C SER A 109 -0.29 -18.95 6.13
N GLY A 110 0.44 -19.71 5.31
CA GLY A 110 1.79 -19.35 4.87
C GLY A 110 1.80 -18.29 3.77
N VAL A 111 0.75 -18.24 2.93
CA VAL A 111 0.66 -17.30 1.79
C VAL A 111 -0.15 -16.06 2.11
N ILE A 112 -1.31 -16.23 2.75
CA ILE A 112 -2.24 -15.16 3.12
C ILE A 112 -2.09 -14.85 4.61
N ARG A 113 -1.21 -13.90 4.89
CA ARG A 113 -0.87 -13.44 6.25
C ARG A 113 -1.45 -12.06 6.60
N ASP A 114 -2.17 -11.46 5.65
CA ASP A 114 -2.76 -10.13 5.68
C ASP A 114 -4.28 -10.18 5.45
N GLY A 115 -4.91 -11.32 5.77
CA GLY A 115 -6.37 -11.51 5.62
C GLY A 115 -7.19 -10.61 6.54
N VAL A 116 -6.70 -10.44 7.77
CA VAL A 116 -7.15 -9.44 8.75
C VAL A 116 -5.97 -8.54 9.04
N ARG A 117 -6.15 -7.23 8.95
CA ARG A 117 -5.09 -6.24 9.13
C ARG A 117 -5.59 -4.99 9.82
N ALA A 118 -4.68 -4.29 10.48
CA ALA A 118 -4.93 -2.96 11.01
C ALA A 118 -3.66 -2.12 11.00
N THR A 119 -3.82 -0.82 11.23
CA THR A 119 -2.76 0.16 11.34
C THR A 119 -2.89 0.89 12.67
N MET A 120 -1.80 0.91 13.44
CA MET A 120 -1.63 1.72 14.64
C MET A 120 -0.52 2.75 14.44
N PHE A 121 -0.53 3.78 15.27
CA PHE A 121 0.43 4.87 15.19
C PHE A 121 1.18 5.02 16.51
N ILE A 122 2.48 5.21 16.43
CA ILE A 122 3.31 5.55 17.58
C ILE A 122 4.59 6.27 17.09
N PRO A 123 5.00 7.38 17.74
CA PRO A 123 6.28 8.02 17.43
C PRO A 123 7.45 7.06 17.60
N GLU A 124 8.51 7.22 16.79
CA GLU A 124 9.67 6.31 16.79
C GLU A 124 9.25 4.83 16.76
N ALA A 125 8.37 4.48 15.80
CA ALA A 125 7.75 3.16 15.73
C ALA A 125 8.76 2.01 15.72
N ASP A 126 9.94 2.19 15.13
CA ASP A 126 11.07 1.24 15.15
C ASP A 126 11.55 0.87 16.54
N LYS A 127 11.44 1.79 17.51
CA LYS A 127 11.84 1.58 18.91
C LYS A 127 10.65 1.26 19.80
N ASN A 128 9.52 1.95 19.58
CA ASN A 128 8.40 1.93 20.49
C ASN A 128 7.38 0.83 20.20
N TYR A 129 7.45 0.12 19.06
CA TYR A 129 6.51 -0.98 18.76
C TYR A 129 6.45 -2.05 19.85
N VAL A 130 7.56 -2.28 20.57
CA VAL A 130 7.64 -3.25 21.67
C VAL A 130 6.65 -2.95 22.81
N LYS A 131 6.21 -1.69 22.97
CA LYS A 131 5.17 -1.30 23.93
C LYS A 131 3.81 -1.85 23.50
N ILE A 132 3.47 -1.73 22.21
CA ILE A 132 2.27 -2.32 21.62
C ILE A 132 2.30 -3.84 21.77
N VAL A 133 3.43 -4.48 21.49
CA VAL A 133 3.61 -5.94 21.66
C VAL A 133 3.28 -6.39 23.08
N LYS A 134 3.80 -5.70 24.09
CA LYS A 134 3.56 -6.06 25.51
C LYS A 134 2.07 -5.99 25.88
N GLU A 135 1.36 -4.94 25.45
CA GLU A 135 -0.08 -4.83 25.74
C GLU A 135 -0.93 -5.83 24.94
N MET A 136 -0.53 -6.13 23.70
CA MET A 136 -1.15 -7.18 22.90
C MET A 136 -0.98 -8.58 23.53
N GLN A 137 0.20 -8.86 24.11
CA GLN A 137 0.46 -10.11 24.83
C GLN A 137 -0.46 -10.29 26.05
N LYS A 138 -0.72 -9.23 26.82
CA LYS A 138 -1.68 -9.27 27.94
C LYS A 138 -3.11 -9.59 27.48
N LYS A 139 -3.45 -9.28 26.23
CA LYS A 139 -4.72 -9.63 25.58
C LYS A 139 -4.75 -11.03 24.95
N GLY A 140 -3.70 -11.82 25.14
CA GLY A 140 -3.60 -13.19 24.64
C GLY A 140 -3.14 -13.33 23.19
N TYR A 141 -2.63 -12.25 22.58
CA TYR A 141 -1.97 -12.34 21.27
C TYR A 141 -0.52 -12.80 21.45
N LYS A 142 -0.02 -13.61 20.52
CA LYS A 142 1.39 -13.98 20.43
C LYS A 142 1.94 -13.50 19.10
N ILE A 143 3.24 -13.19 19.04
CA ILE A 143 3.88 -12.89 17.75
C ILE A 143 3.86 -14.19 16.94
N ALA A 144 3.30 -14.12 15.74
CA ALA A 144 3.24 -15.26 14.84
C ALA A 144 4.64 -15.63 14.36
N LYS A 145 4.86 -16.91 14.09
CA LYS A 145 6.10 -17.39 13.49
C LYS A 145 5.99 -17.46 11.96
N THR A 146 7.11 -17.32 11.28
CA THR A 146 7.26 -17.54 9.84
C THR A 146 8.59 -18.23 9.54
N PHE A 147 8.74 -18.75 8.32
CA PHE A 147 10.01 -19.29 7.86
C PHE A 147 11.05 -18.18 7.68
N ALA A 148 12.29 -18.45 8.10
CA ALA A 148 13.42 -17.63 7.73
C ALA A 148 13.72 -17.81 6.24
N GLU A 149 13.94 -16.71 5.54
CA GLU A 149 14.22 -16.70 4.10
C GLU A 149 15.58 -16.09 3.80
N ASP A 150 16.25 -16.60 2.76
CA ASP A 150 17.43 -15.95 2.18
C ASP A 150 17.04 -14.75 1.29
N SER A 151 18.02 -14.06 0.72
CA SER A 151 17.79 -12.91 -0.17
C SER A 151 17.07 -13.24 -1.48
N LYS A 152 16.91 -14.53 -1.80
CA LYS A 152 16.18 -15.03 -2.96
C LYS A 152 14.79 -15.56 -2.59
N GLY A 153 14.41 -15.56 -1.31
CA GLY A 153 13.13 -16.04 -0.81
C GLY A 153 13.08 -17.55 -0.52
N ASN A 154 14.23 -18.24 -0.51
CA ASN A 154 14.29 -19.67 -0.19
C ASN A 154 14.25 -19.88 1.33
N ILE A 155 13.55 -20.93 1.78
CA ILE A 155 13.47 -21.30 3.19
C ILE A 155 14.84 -21.76 3.69
N ILE A 156 15.33 -21.14 4.75
CA ILE A 156 16.57 -21.52 5.42
C ILE A 156 16.30 -22.68 6.38
N LEU A 157 17.11 -23.74 6.30
CA LEU A 157 17.08 -24.86 7.24
C LEU A 157 17.99 -24.59 8.44
N ASP A 158 17.62 -25.12 9.60
CA ASP A 158 18.46 -25.15 10.79
C ASP A 158 19.52 -26.26 10.70
N LYS A 159 20.35 -26.38 11.75
CA LYS A 159 21.42 -27.39 11.83
C LYS A 159 20.94 -28.84 11.76
N ASN A 160 19.65 -29.10 11.96
CA ASN A 160 19.03 -30.42 11.92
C ASN A 160 18.32 -30.69 10.58
N GLY A 161 18.39 -29.76 9.61
CA GLY A 161 17.70 -29.88 8.34
C GLY A 161 16.20 -29.54 8.40
N VAL A 162 15.73 -28.90 9.48
CA VAL A 162 14.33 -28.49 9.65
C VAL A 162 14.17 -27.01 9.28
N PRO A 163 13.06 -26.58 8.65
CA PRO A 163 12.82 -25.16 8.38
C PRO A 163 13.00 -24.28 9.62
N LYS A 164 13.90 -23.31 9.53
CA LYS A 164 14.17 -22.36 10.61
C LYS A 164 12.99 -21.40 10.74
N MET A 165 12.40 -21.33 11.93
CA MET A 165 11.30 -20.41 12.24
C MET A 165 11.84 -19.15 12.92
N VAL A 166 11.29 -18.00 12.55
CA VAL A 166 11.58 -16.68 13.14
C VAL A 166 10.29 -15.95 13.48
N ASP A 167 10.39 -14.91 14.30
CA ASP A 167 9.26 -14.00 14.53
C ASP A 167 8.88 -13.27 13.25
N ASP A 168 7.58 -13.21 12.94
CA ASP A 168 7.06 -12.47 11.79
C ASP A 168 6.95 -10.98 12.15
N ILE A 169 8.12 -10.35 12.17
CA ILE A 169 8.32 -8.92 12.39
C ILE A 169 9.30 -8.42 11.34
N ASP A 170 8.89 -7.39 10.62
CA ASP A 170 9.69 -6.68 9.63
C ASP A 170 9.77 -5.21 10.06
N VAL A 171 10.96 -4.78 10.53
CA VAL A 171 11.23 -3.39 10.95
C VAL A 171 11.93 -2.69 9.80
N ARG A 172 11.18 -1.89 9.03
CA ARG A 172 11.66 -1.23 7.82
C ARG A 172 11.90 0.25 8.08
N PHE A 173 13.01 0.59 8.71
CA PHE A 173 13.41 1.97 9.01
C PHE A 173 14.87 2.22 8.63
N GLY A 174 15.21 3.48 8.34
CA GLY A 174 16.57 3.88 7.97
C GLY A 174 17.06 3.13 6.73
N ASP A 175 18.20 2.44 6.85
CA ASP A 175 18.79 1.67 5.75
C ASP A 175 17.93 0.47 5.32
N ASN A 176 17.02 0.00 6.19
CA ASN A 176 16.08 -1.08 5.90
C ASN A 176 14.74 -0.58 5.33
N ALA A 177 14.57 0.73 5.13
CA ALA A 177 13.36 1.30 4.58
C ALA A 177 13.09 0.81 3.15
N VAL A 178 11.81 0.81 2.75
CA VAL A 178 11.46 0.52 1.36
C VAL A 178 12.09 1.57 0.44
N ARG A 179 12.47 1.17 -0.79
CA ARG A 179 13.21 2.04 -1.73
C ARG A 179 12.56 3.42 -1.98
N SER A 180 11.23 3.52 -1.85
CA SER A 180 10.45 4.77 -1.95
C SER A 180 10.61 5.71 -0.75
N GLY A 181 11.30 5.29 0.32
CA GLY A 181 11.39 6.01 1.59
C GLY A 181 10.27 5.67 2.57
N TYR A 182 9.38 4.73 2.22
CA TYR A 182 8.34 4.24 3.11
C TYR A 182 8.94 3.41 4.24
N GLU A 183 8.58 3.77 5.46
CA GLU A 183 9.02 3.18 6.71
C GLU A 183 7.82 2.69 7.54
N ASP A 184 7.96 1.51 8.12
CA ASP A 184 6.97 0.94 9.02
C ASP A 184 7.53 -0.26 9.80
N VAL A 185 6.82 -0.63 10.86
CA VAL A 185 6.93 -1.98 11.42
C VAL A 185 5.74 -2.76 10.91
N GLN A 186 5.98 -3.86 10.21
CA GLN A 186 4.96 -4.79 9.78
C GLN A 186 5.14 -6.10 10.54
N MET A 187 4.13 -6.50 11.31
CA MET A 187 4.21 -7.71 12.12
C MET A 187 2.91 -8.48 12.13
N ARG A 188 2.97 -9.78 12.41
CA ARG A 188 1.78 -10.62 12.54
C ARG A 188 1.65 -11.13 13.96
N PHE A 189 0.43 -11.07 14.47
CA PHE A 189 0.03 -11.75 15.69
C PHE A 189 -0.79 -12.99 15.36
N GLU A 190 -0.76 -13.95 16.27
CA GLU A 190 -1.68 -15.08 16.32
C GLU A 190 -2.52 -15.05 17.60
N LYS A 191 -3.80 -15.40 17.48
CA LYS A 191 -4.70 -15.61 18.61
C LYS A 191 -5.80 -16.60 18.23
N ASN A 192 -5.98 -17.65 19.03
CA ASN A 192 -6.96 -18.72 18.79
C ASN A 192 -6.86 -19.34 17.38
N GLY A 193 -5.63 -19.53 16.87
CA GLY A 193 -5.38 -20.09 15.53
C GLY A 193 -5.60 -19.13 14.36
N ASN A 194 -5.96 -17.86 14.61
CA ASN A 194 -6.14 -16.84 13.58
C ASN A 194 -4.93 -15.90 13.50
N LEU A 195 -4.62 -15.42 12.30
CA LEU A 195 -3.55 -14.46 12.03
C LEU A 195 -4.08 -13.04 11.87
N TYR A 196 -3.34 -12.08 12.41
CA TYR A 196 -3.66 -10.65 12.39
C TYR A 196 -2.43 -9.86 12.00
N GLU A 197 -2.48 -9.12 10.90
CA GLU A 197 -1.41 -8.19 10.52
C GLU A 197 -1.58 -6.86 11.24
N LEU A 198 -0.48 -6.35 11.79
CA LEU A 198 -0.38 -4.98 12.28
C LEU A 198 0.68 -4.23 11.49
N LEU A 199 0.28 -3.11 10.91
CA LEU A 199 1.19 -2.06 10.46
C LEU A 199 1.32 -1.02 11.57
N ILE A 200 2.54 -0.62 11.88
CA ILE A 200 2.81 0.43 12.88
C ILE A 200 3.57 1.54 12.17
N LEU A 201 2.94 2.71 12.13
CA LEU A 201 3.44 3.87 11.41
C LEU A 201 3.80 5.01 12.39
N PRO A 202 4.66 5.96 11.97
CA PRO A 202 4.98 7.13 12.79
C PRO A 202 3.76 7.98 13.18
N GLY A 203 2.76 8.09 12.29
CA GLY A 203 1.56 8.87 12.54
C GLY A 203 0.56 8.91 11.37
N PRO A 204 -0.58 9.60 11.54
CA PRO A 204 -1.65 9.65 10.57
C PRO A 204 -1.30 10.44 9.29
N ASN A 205 -0.48 11.50 9.37
CA ASN A 205 -0.03 12.21 8.17
C ASN A 205 0.84 11.29 7.30
N TYR A 206 1.68 10.47 7.93
CA TYR A 206 2.47 9.45 7.25
C TYR A 206 1.61 8.45 6.48
N LEU A 207 0.51 7.98 7.07
CA LEU A 207 -0.44 7.10 6.39
C LEU A 207 -1.13 7.80 5.21
N ALA A 208 -1.54 9.06 5.36
CA ALA A 208 -2.15 9.82 4.28
C ALA A 208 -1.20 9.93 3.08
N THR A 209 0.08 10.27 3.32
CA THR A 209 1.12 10.29 2.29
C THR A 209 1.34 8.91 1.67
N LYS A 210 1.38 7.84 2.46
CA LYS A 210 1.47 6.47 1.95
C LYS A 210 0.31 6.14 1.01
N ASN A 211 -0.93 6.43 1.39
CA ASN A 211 -2.09 6.11 0.58
C ASN A 211 -2.07 6.88 -0.75
N LYS A 212 -1.68 8.16 -0.70
CA LYS A 212 -1.52 9.00 -1.89
C LYS A 212 -0.40 8.50 -2.82
N GLU A 213 0.77 8.18 -2.27
CA GLU A 213 1.89 7.59 -3.02
C GLU A 213 1.49 6.25 -3.64
N HIS A 214 0.79 5.41 -2.88
CA HIS A 214 0.37 4.10 -3.34
C HIS A 214 -0.50 4.18 -4.60
N GLU A 215 -1.50 5.08 -4.57
CA GLU A 215 -2.43 5.30 -5.68
C GLU A 215 -1.74 5.95 -6.90
N LEU A 216 -0.97 7.02 -6.65
CA LEU A 216 -0.44 7.86 -7.73
C LEU A 216 0.83 7.28 -8.36
N VAL A 217 1.66 6.60 -7.59
CA VAL A 217 3.02 6.20 -7.99
C VAL A 217 3.14 4.68 -8.02
N TYR A 218 3.02 4.01 -6.88
CA TYR A 218 3.28 2.58 -6.75
C TYR A 218 2.42 1.72 -7.69
N GLU A 219 1.10 1.91 -7.70
CA GLU A 219 0.20 1.09 -8.52
C GLU A 219 0.41 1.31 -10.03
N ASN A 220 0.90 2.48 -10.44
CA ASN A 220 1.26 2.72 -11.83
C ASN A 220 2.56 2.02 -12.21
N PHE A 221 3.56 2.06 -11.33
CA PHE A 221 4.78 1.29 -11.54
C PHE A 221 4.57 -0.23 -11.51
N ARG A 222 3.68 -0.72 -10.65
CA ARG A 222 3.31 -2.14 -10.58
C ARG A 222 2.68 -2.63 -11.88
N LYS A 223 1.95 -1.78 -12.60
CA LYS A 223 1.40 -2.13 -13.92
C LYS A 223 2.49 -2.45 -14.93
N TYR A 224 3.64 -1.76 -14.90
CA TYR A 224 4.76 -2.14 -15.78
C TYR A 224 5.19 -3.59 -15.57
N ASP A 225 5.28 -4.05 -14.33
CA ASP A 225 5.71 -5.41 -14.00
C ASP A 225 4.77 -6.49 -14.58
N THR A 226 3.52 -6.12 -14.95
CA THR A 226 2.56 -7.05 -15.55
C THR A 226 2.82 -7.34 -17.03
N PHE A 227 3.41 -6.39 -17.77
CA PHE A 227 3.58 -6.52 -19.23
C PHE A 227 5.02 -6.29 -19.72
N VAL A 228 5.92 -5.82 -18.85
CA VAL A 228 7.34 -5.60 -19.18
C VAL A 228 8.17 -6.75 -18.63
N LYS A 229 8.59 -7.65 -19.52
CA LYS A 229 9.49 -8.77 -19.18
C LYS A 229 10.94 -8.53 -19.60
N ASP A 230 11.17 -7.53 -20.43
CA ASP A 230 12.46 -7.23 -21.03
C ASP A 230 13.44 -6.55 -20.08
N ASP A 231 14.70 -6.99 -20.06
CA ASP A 231 15.70 -6.51 -19.12
C ASP A 231 16.16 -5.07 -19.40
N GLY A 232 16.29 -4.69 -20.69
CA GLY A 232 16.58 -3.30 -21.05
C GLY A 232 15.48 -2.34 -20.60
N ALA A 233 14.21 -2.74 -20.78
CA ALA A 233 13.07 -1.96 -20.30
C ALA A 233 13.01 -1.90 -18.77
N LYS A 234 13.34 -2.98 -18.05
CA LYS A 234 13.40 -3.00 -16.58
C LYS A 234 14.40 -1.98 -16.03
N GLU A 235 15.59 -1.86 -16.63
CA GLU A 235 16.58 -0.87 -16.18
C GLU A 235 16.12 0.57 -16.45
N ILE A 236 15.47 0.85 -17.59
CA ILE A 236 14.87 2.17 -17.85
C ILE A 236 13.77 2.47 -16.81
N ILE A 237 12.87 1.53 -16.53
CA ILE A 237 11.79 1.70 -15.54
C ILE A 237 12.36 1.90 -14.13
N LYS A 238 13.43 1.19 -13.78
CA LYS A 238 14.14 1.35 -12.51
C LYS A 238 14.77 2.75 -12.38
N ALA A 239 15.30 3.31 -13.47
CA ALA A 239 15.77 4.69 -13.49
C ALA A 239 14.61 5.69 -13.32
N ILE A 240 13.46 5.47 -13.96
CA ILE A 240 12.26 6.30 -13.75
C ILE A 240 11.82 6.21 -12.29
N LYS A 241 11.69 5.00 -11.73
CA LYS A 241 11.36 4.77 -10.30
C LYS A 241 12.31 5.55 -9.38
N LYS A 242 13.61 5.57 -9.68
CA LYS A 242 14.61 6.29 -8.88
C LYS A 242 14.32 7.79 -8.78
N GLU A 243 13.93 8.44 -9.88
CA GLU A 243 13.57 9.86 -9.86
C GLU A 243 12.29 10.12 -9.03
N TYR A 244 11.27 9.28 -9.19
CA TYR A 244 10.05 9.37 -8.37
C TYR A 244 10.34 9.11 -6.88
N HIS A 245 11.26 8.19 -6.57
CA HIS A 245 11.63 7.89 -5.20
C HIS A 245 12.33 9.05 -4.49
N LYS A 246 12.98 9.98 -5.21
CA LYS A 246 13.50 11.21 -4.61
C LYS A 246 12.36 12.05 -4.05
N LEU A 247 11.30 12.25 -4.84
CA LEU A 247 10.09 12.96 -4.43
C LEU A 247 9.40 12.24 -3.26
N THR A 248 9.14 10.94 -3.38
CA THR A 248 8.39 10.21 -2.33
C THR A 248 9.15 10.18 -1.00
N ARG A 249 10.48 10.06 -1.02
CA ARG A 249 11.32 10.16 0.19
C ARG A 249 11.15 11.51 0.89
N ALA A 250 11.16 12.60 0.13
CA ALA A 250 10.92 13.93 0.69
C ALA A 250 9.52 14.04 1.31
N LEU A 251 8.49 13.55 0.60
CA LEU A 251 7.11 13.53 1.09
C LEU A 251 6.94 12.72 2.39
N TYR A 252 7.57 11.54 2.48
CA TYR A 252 7.54 10.73 3.71
C TYR A 252 8.28 11.40 4.86
N THR A 253 9.45 11.99 4.57
CA THR A 253 10.24 12.72 5.59
C THR A 253 9.43 13.87 6.16
N GLU A 254 8.69 14.59 5.30
CA GLU A 254 7.82 15.68 5.73
C GLU A 254 6.62 15.20 6.53
N ALA A 255 5.93 14.16 6.07
CA ALA A 255 4.80 13.60 6.78
C ALA A 255 5.20 13.12 8.19
N LYS A 256 6.37 12.47 8.30
CA LYS A 256 6.95 12.05 9.59
C LYS A 256 7.29 13.26 10.47
N HIS A 257 7.84 14.33 9.90
CA HIS A 257 8.09 15.56 10.65
C HIS A 257 6.80 16.15 11.21
N ARG A 258 5.76 16.26 10.38
CA ARG A 258 4.45 16.79 10.78
C ARG A 258 3.79 15.97 11.88
N ASP A 259 3.91 14.65 11.83
CA ASP A 259 3.40 13.76 12.89
C ASP A 259 4.14 13.95 14.23
N VAL A 260 5.42 14.32 14.20
CA VAL A 260 6.24 14.53 15.40
C VAL A 260 6.13 15.95 15.96
N SER A 261 6.21 16.97 15.10
CA SER A 261 6.29 18.38 15.50
C SER A 261 4.94 19.11 15.48
N GLY A 262 3.94 18.56 14.78
CA GLY A 262 2.67 19.24 14.48
C GLY A 262 2.79 20.37 13.45
N ALA A 263 4.00 20.67 12.95
CA ALA A 263 4.27 21.74 12.00
C ALA A 263 4.55 21.19 10.60
N ASN A 264 4.18 21.97 9.59
CA ASN A 264 4.66 21.73 8.22
C ASN A 264 6.08 22.30 8.09
N LYS A 265 6.93 21.69 7.26
CA LYS A 265 8.11 22.38 6.74
C LYS A 265 7.70 23.56 5.87
N SER A 266 8.57 24.56 5.87
CA SER A 266 8.43 25.77 5.06
C SER A 266 8.64 25.53 3.56
N GLU A 267 9.39 24.49 3.21
CA GLU A 267 9.78 24.21 1.82
C GLU A 267 8.74 23.38 1.09
N GLN A 268 8.33 23.84 -0.09
CA GLN A 268 7.47 23.07 -0.98
C GLN A 268 8.25 21.88 -1.55
N ILE A 269 7.65 20.69 -1.47
CA ILE A 269 8.25 19.47 -2.02
C ILE A 269 7.82 19.34 -3.48
N THR A 270 8.78 19.39 -4.39
CA THR A 270 8.57 19.33 -5.84
C THR A 270 9.62 18.46 -6.53
N PHE A 271 9.40 18.16 -7.81
CA PHE A 271 10.46 17.69 -8.67
C PHE A 271 11.45 18.82 -8.95
N THR A 272 12.72 18.46 -9.19
CA THR A 272 13.68 19.39 -9.80
C THR A 272 13.51 19.41 -11.32
N GLN A 273 13.90 20.51 -11.97
CA GLN A 273 13.88 20.58 -13.43
C GLN A 273 14.72 19.46 -14.07
N GLU A 274 15.89 19.17 -13.51
CA GLU A 274 16.75 18.07 -13.96
C GLU A 274 16.05 16.71 -13.86
N SER A 275 15.31 16.46 -12.78
CA SER A 275 14.53 15.23 -12.60
C SER A 275 13.44 15.11 -13.66
N VAL A 276 12.72 16.18 -13.97
CA VAL A 276 11.67 16.18 -15.01
C VAL A 276 12.28 15.87 -16.39
N ASP A 277 13.34 16.59 -16.76
CA ASP A 277 14.04 16.37 -18.04
C ASP A 277 14.59 14.94 -18.17
N THR A 278 15.09 14.39 -17.06
CA THR A 278 15.59 13.01 -16.99
C THR A 278 14.46 12.01 -17.21
N VAL A 279 13.34 12.18 -16.51
CA VAL A 279 12.16 11.31 -16.64
C VAL A 279 11.60 11.36 -18.06
N ASP A 280 11.53 12.53 -18.69
CA ASP A 280 11.07 12.69 -20.06
C ASP A 280 11.93 11.94 -21.07
N LYS A 281 13.26 12.04 -20.94
CA LYS A 281 14.21 11.27 -21.76
C LYS A 281 14.03 9.76 -21.54
N LEU A 282 13.80 9.32 -20.30
CA LEU A 282 13.59 7.91 -19.98
C LEU A 282 12.27 7.36 -20.54
N PHE A 283 11.16 8.10 -20.44
CA PHE A 283 9.90 7.69 -21.06
C PHE A 283 10.01 7.57 -22.57
N LYS A 284 10.66 8.56 -23.22
CA LYS A 284 10.95 8.50 -24.66
C LYS A 284 11.81 7.28 -25.00
N SER A 285 12.85 7.02 -24.22
CA SER A 285 13.74 5.86 -24.42
C SER A 285 12.99 4.53 -24.30
N LEU A 286 12.08 4.42 -23.32
CA LEU A 286 11.24 3.24 -23.14
C LEU A 286 10.36 2.99 -24.37
N LYS A 287 9.66 4.03 -24.86
CA LYS A 287 8.83 3.93 -26.07
C LYS A 287 9.67 3.61 -27.31
N THR A 288 10.86 4.21 -27.47
CA THR A 288 11.77 3.91 -28.59
C THR A 288 12.28 2.48 -28.56
N LEU A 289 12.61 1.93 -27.38
CA LEU A 289 13.03 0.54 -27.23
C LEU A 289 11.96 -0.43 -27.75
N PHE A 290 10.70 -0.23 -27.36
CA PHE A 290 9.60 -1.07 -27.83
C PHE A 290 9.25 -0.83 -29.30
N LEU A 291 9.37 0.40 -29.80
CA LEU A 291 9.23 0.71 -31.22
C LEU A 291 10.29 -0.01 -32.07
N GLY A 292 11.55 -0.01 -31.64
CA GLY A 292 12.63 -0.72 -32.33
C GLY A 292 12.35 -2.22 -32.42
N LYS A 293 11.87 -2.82 -31.33
CA LYS A 293 11.45 -4.23 -31.30
C LYS A 293 10.25 -4.51 -32.19
N PHE A 294 9.27 -3.62 -32.21
CA PHE A 294 8.13 -3.72 -33.12
C PHE A 294 8.60 -3.69 -34.58
N ASN A 295 9.49 -2.75 -34.93
CA ASN A 295 10.02 -2.61 -36.29
C ASN A 295 10.87 -3.82 -36.73
N ALA A 296 11.55 -4.48 -35.80
CA ALA A 296 12.35 -5.69 -36.08
C ALA A 296 11.51 -6.95 -36.31
N GLN A 297 10.19 -6.92 -36.10
CA GLN A 297 9.33 -8.09 -36.34
C GLN A 297 9.18 -8.38 -37.85
N PRO A 298 8.96 -9.65 -38.24
CA PRO A 298 8.68 -10.01 -39.62
C PRO A 298 7.45 -9.28 -40.19
N PRO A 299 7.39 -9.02 -41.51
CA PRO A 299 6.25 -8.36 -42.15
C PRO A 299 4.89 -9.00 -41.85
N SER A 300 4.85 -10.33 -41.66
CA SER A 300 3.62 -11.06 -41.29
C SER A 300 3.06 -10.64 -39.92
N LYS A 301 3.93 -10.30 -38.96
CA LYS A 301 3.55 -9.83 -37.61
C LYS A 301 3.28 -8.32 -37.57
N ARG A 302 3.81 -7.57 -38.55
CA ARG A 302 3.64 -6.11 -38.69
C ARG A 302 2.51 -5.71 -39.63
N SER A 303 1.80 -6.67 -40.21
CA SER A 303 1.11 -6.48 -41.48
C SER A 303 0.18 -5.26 -41.53
N LYS A 304 -0.55 -4.89 -40.45
CA LYS A 304 -1.35 -3.65 -40.39
C LYS A 304 -1.66 -3.04 -38.98
N PRO A 305 -0.71 -2.94 -38.03
CA PRO A 305 -0.82 -1.85 -37.06
C PRO A 305 0.49 -1.03 -36.93
N SER A 306 0.40 0.29 -36.83
CA SER A 306 1.54 1.10 -36.36
C SER A 306 1.85 0.78 -34.90
N PHE A 307 3.09 1.01 -34.43
CA PHE A 307 3.43 0.78 -33.01
C PHE A 307 2.47 1.49 -32.05
N LYS A 308 2.03 2.71 -32.39
CA LYS A 308 1.09 3.50 -31.59
C LYS A 308 -0.29 2.85 -31.41
N GLN A 309 -0.65 1.90 -32.28
CA GLN A 309 -1.89 1.13 -32.24
C GLN A 309 -1.71 -0.23 -31.55
N THR A 310 -0.53 -0.51 -31.01
CA THR A 310 -0.28 -1.77 -30.29
C THR A 310 -0.66 -1.63 -28.82
N LYS A 311 -1.21 -2.71 -28.24
CA LYS A 311 -1.51 -2.80 -26.81
C LYS A 311 -0.31 -2.44 -25.92
N THR A 312 0.90 -2.77 -26.35
CA THR A 312 2.13 -2.39 -25.64
C THR A 312 2.29 -0.88 -25.57
N TYR A 313 2.16 -0.16 -26.69
CA TYR A 313 2.23 1.31 -26.68
C TYR A 313 1.09 1.92 -25.86
N GLU A 314 -0.14 1.46 -26.04
CA GLU A 314 -1.30 1.96 -25.30
C GLU A 314 -1.11 1.81 -23.79
N ASN A 315 -0.58 0.67 -23.33
CA ASN A 315 -0.26 0.46 -21.93
C ASN A 315 0.89 1.36 -21.45
N LEU A 316 1.97 1.48 -22.23
CA LEU A 316 3.09 2.36 -21.90
C LEU A 316 2.62 3.81 -21.76
N ASP A 317 1.84 4.29 -22.73
CA ASP A 317 1.31 5.65 -22.77
C ASP A 317 0.34 5.89 -21.62
N ALA A 318 -0.59 4.97 -21.35
CA ALA A 318 -1.52 5.11 -20.24
C ALA A 318 -0.84 5.18 -18.87
N VAL A 319 0.25 4.42 -18.66
CA VAL A 319 1.03 4.50 -17.42
C VAL A 319 1.83 5.80 -17.38
N GLU A 320 2.49 6.17 -18.48
CA GLU A 320 3.22 7.44 -18.58
C GLU A 320 2.32 8.64 -18.26
N GLN A 321 1.13 8.75 -18.88
CA GLN A 321 0.22 9.85 -18.64
C GLN A 321 -0.24 9.94 -17.17
N LYS A 322 -0.40 8.81 -16.48
CA LYS A 322 -0.73 8.80 -15.04
C LYS A 322 0.45 9.27 -14.19
N LEU A 323 1.66 8.86 -14.54
CA LEU A 323 2.87 9.29 -13.85
C LEU A 323 3.19 10.78 -14.13
N ARG A 324 2.89 11.30 -15.33
CA ARG A 324 3.00 12.72 -15.67
C ARG A 324 2.10 13.60 -14.82
N LYS A 325 0.88 13.16 -14.51
CA LYS A 325 0.01 13.89 -13.55
C LYS A 325 0.64 14.10 -12.19
N VAL A 326 1.53 13.20 -11.76
CA VAL A 326 2.29 13.36 -10.51
C VAL A 326 3.37 14.43 -10.67
N ILE A 327 4.02 14.50 -11.84
CA ILE A 327 4.96 15.59 -12.16
C ILE A 327 4.23 16.92 -12.16
N ASP A 328 3.06 17.00 -12.78
CA ASP A 328 2.26 18.23 -12.82
C ASP A 328 1.85 18.68 -11.40
N LEU A 329 1.41 17.72 -10.57
CA LEU A 329 1.01 17.95 -9.18
C LEU A 329 2.16 18.43 -8.29
N TYR A 330 3.38 18.01 -8.59
CA TYR A 330 4.60 18.34 -7.84
C TYR A 330 5.61 19.05 -8.75
N SER A 331 5.11 19.97 -9.58
CA SER A 331 5.90 20.66 -10.60
C SER A 331 7.05 21.45 -9.97
N PRO A 332 8.21 21.54 -10.65
CA PRO A 332 9.30 22.39 -10.19
C PRO A 332 8.83 23.82 -9.92
N VAL A 333 9.40 24.45 -8.89
CA VAL A 333 9.23 25.89 -8.65
C VAL A 333 10.34 26.61 -9.42
N ASP A 334 9.98 27.65 -10.17
CA ASP A 334 10.90 28.49 -10.95
C ASP A 334 11.88 29.29 -10.06
#